data_AF-T1B8Y3-F1
#
_entry.id   AF-T1B8Y3-F1
#
_cell.length_a   1.000
_cell.length_b   1.000
_cell.length_c   1.000
_cell.angle_alpha   90.00
_cell.angle_beta   90.00
_cell.angle_gamma   90.00
#
_symmetry.space_group_name_H-M   'P 1'
#
loop_
_entity.id
_entity.type
_entity.pdbx_description
1 polymer ?
#
loop_
_entity_poly.entity_id
_entity_poly.type
_entity_poly.pdbx_seq_one_letter_code
_entity_poly.pdbx_strand_id
1 'polypeptide(L)'
;MGVPNRGGFGPEVEFFFEDFHPGQHFELGEHLITETEMLAFAREFDPQPFHVDPERASATIYQGLIASGWHTAAVWMRLYCDHLLLRTA
;
A
#
# COMPACT_ATOMS: atom_id res chain seq x y z
N MET A 1 32.89 -6.91 3.94
CA MET A 1 33.38 -5.52 3.86
C MET A 1 32.16 -4.65 3.63
N GLY A 2 31.77 -3.85 4.62
CA GLY A 2 30.58 -3.01 4.54
C GLY A 2 30.73 -1.95 3.46
N VAL A 3 29.79 -1.90 2.53
CA VAL A 3 29.71 -0.84 1.53
C VAL A 3 29.30 0.43 2.28
N PRO A 4 30.05 1.54 2.18
CA PRO A 4 29.71 2.76 2.88
C PRO A 4 28.38 3.31 2.38
N ASN A 5 27.51 3.71 3.32
CA ASN A 5 26.23 4.35 3.07
C ASN A 5 26.43 5.57 2.14
N ARG A 6 26.01 5.41 0.89
CA ARG A 6 25.98 6.47 -0.13
C ARG A 6 24.54 6.66 -0.58
N GLY A 7 23.74 7.32 0.27
CA GLY A 7 22.59 8.11 -0.19
C GLY A 7 21.25 7.39 -0.36
N GLY A 8 21.01 6.27 0.34
CA GLY A 8 19.71 5.60 0.28
C GLY A 8 18.59 6.35 1.02
N PHE A 9 17.34 5.98 0.70
CA PHE A 9 16.14 6.59 1.29
C PHE A 9 15.87 6.16 2.75
N GLY A 10 16.56 5.13 3.26
CA GLY A 10 16.39 4.57 4.61
C GLY A 10 17.70 4.34 5.38
N PRO A 11 17.61 3.88 6.65
CA PRO A 11 18.76 3.77 7.55
C PRO A 11 19.75 2.65 7.18
N GLU A 12 19.29 1.64 6.43
CA GLU A 12 20.10 0.51 5.98
C GLU A 12 19.78 0.20 4.52
N VAL A 13 20.77 0.38 3.64
CA VAL A 13 20.68 0.06 2.21
C VAL A 13 21.13 -1.38 2.02
N GLU A 14 20.25 -2.19 1.45
CA GLU A 14 20.49 -3.60 1.17
C GLU A 14 20.57 -3.92 -0.32
N PHE A 15 19.88 -3.13 -1.16
CA PHE A 15 19.79 -3.39 -2.60
C PHE A 15 20.30 -2.19 -3.41
N PHE A 16 21.10 -2.48 -4.43
CA PHE A 16 21.50 -1.56 -5.49
C PHE A 16 20.82 -1.93 -6.80
N PHE A 17 20.93 -1.07 -7.81
CA PHE A 17 20.30 -1.30 -9.12
C PHE A 17 20.72 -2.64 -9.73
N GLU A 18 21.99 -3.04 -9.56
CA GLU A 18 22.57 -4.26 -10.10
C GLU A 18 22.00 -5.54 -9.48
N ASP A 19 21.36 -5.45 -8.31
CA ASP A 19 20.72 -6.59 -7.64
C ASP A 19 19.33 -6.93 -8.21
N PHE A 20 18.80 -6.08 -9.10
CA PHE A 20 17.51 -6.29 -9.73
C PHE A 20 17.62 -6.96 -11.09
N HIS A 21 16.67 -7.86 -11.38
CA HIS A 21 16.55 -8.47 -12.70
C HIS A 21 15.09 -8.63 -13.16
N PRO A 22 14.81 -8.67 -14.47
CA PRO A 22 13.46 -8.91 -14.97
C PRO A 22 12.86 -10.22 -14.45
N GLY A 23 11.57 -10.20 -14.13
CA GLY A 23 10.84 -11.34 -13.59
C GLY A 23 11.13 -11.63 -12.12
N GLN A 24 11.86 -10.78 -11.41
CA GLN A 24 12.02 -10.88 -9.97
C GLN A 24 10.73 -10.50 -9.24
N HIS A 25 10.43 -11.23 -8.16
CA HIS A 25 9.28 -11.00 -7.30
C HIS A 25 9.77 -10.73 -5.87
N PHE A 26 9.08 -9.80 -5.19
CA PHE A 26 9.32 -9.50 -3.78
C PHE A 26 8.01 -9.64 -3.02
N GLU A 27 8.06 -10.42 -1.94
CA GLU A 27 6.95 -10.51 -0.99
C GLU A 27 6.98 -9.27 -0.09
N LEU A 28 5.91 -8.48 -0.14
CA LEU A 28 5.80 -7.23 0.63
C LEU A 28 5.01 -7.40 1.94
N GLY A 29 4.64 -8.64 2.28
CA GLY A 29 3.77 -8.93 3.41
C GLY A 29 2.30 -8.63 3.11
N GLU A 30 1.50 -8.59 4.17
CA GLU A 30 0.04 -8.48 4.09
C GLU A 30 -0.48 -7.46 5.12
N HIS A 31 -1.56 -6.76 4.77
CA HIS A 31 -2.29 -5.88 5.68
C HIS A 31 -3.79 -6.13 5.54
N LEU A 32 -4.43 -6.47 6.65
CA LEU A 32 -5.89 -6.64 6.70
C LEU A 32 -6.55 -5.27 6.85
N ILE A 33 -7.16 -4.78 5.77
CA ILE A 33 -8.02 -3.59 5.82
C ILE A 33 -9.34 -3.97 6.49
N THR A 34 -9.56 -3.47 7.70
CA THR A 34 -10.82 -3.67 8.44
C THR A 34 -11.91 -2.72 7.95
N GLU A 35 -13.18 -3.05 8.16
CA GLU A 35 -14.31 -2.16 7.83
C GLU A 35 -14.18 -0.79 8.52
N THR A 36 -13.70 -0.76 9.77
CA THR A 36 -13.47 0.48 10.52
C THR A 36 -12.40 1.36 9.86
N GLU A 37 -11.27 0.77 9.47
CA GLU A 37 -10.20 1.48 8.77
C GLU A 37 -10.66 1.99 7.40
N MET A 38 -11.36 1.12 6.66
CA MET A 38 -11.95 1.42 5.36
C MET A 38 -12.89 2.62 5.43
N LEU A 39 -13.84 2.61 6.38
CA LEU A 39 -14.80 3.70 6.57
C LEU A 39 -14.11 4.98 7.05
N ALA A 40 -13.10 4.88 7.91
CA ALA A 40 -12.35 6.04 8.38
C ALA A 40 -11.62 6.74 7.22
N PHE A 41 -10.85 5.98 6.43
CA PHE A 41 -10.15 6.51 5.27
C PHE A 41 -11.12 7.10 4.24
N ALA A 42 -12.19 6.36 3.90
CA ALA A 42 -13.15 6.79 2.90
C ALA A 42 -13.86 8.10 3.31
N ARG A 43 -14.24 8.25 4.58
CA ARG A 43 -14.88 9.48 5.08
C ARG A 43 -13.96 10.69 4.97
N GLU A 44 -12.66 10.50 5.14
CA GLU A 44 -11.69 11.58 5.10
C GLU A 44 -11.28 11.93 3.66
N PHE A 45 -11.00 10.92 2.82
CA PHE A 45 -10.31 11.12 1.56
C PHE A 45 -11.09 10.73 0.30
N ASP A 46 -12.05 9.81 0.39
CA ASP A 46 -12.80 9.31 -0.78
C ASP A 46 -14.28 8.98 -0.43
N PRO A 47 -15.10 10.01 -0.13
CA PRO A 47 -16.43 9.82 0.45
C PRO A 47 -17.50 9.49 -0.61
N GLN A 48 -17.16 8.66 -1.59
CA GLN A 48 -18.13 8.17 -2.57
C GLN A 48 -19.12 7.24 -1.87
N PRO A 49 -20.41 7.20 -2.28
CA PRO A 49 -21.45 6.51 -1.53
C PRO A 49 -21.17 5.03 -1.25
N PHE A 50 -20.55 4.32 -2.21
CA PHE A 50 -20.21 2.91 -2.07
C PHE A 50 -18.97 2.63 -1.18
N HIS A 51 -18.34 3.66 -0.63
CA HIS A 51 -17.27 3.55 0.35
C HIS A 51 -17.70 3.90 1.79
N VAL A 52 -18.84 4.60 1.98
CA VAL A 52 -19.21 5.16 3.29
C VAL A 52 -20.62 4.84 3.76
N ASP A 53 -21.53 4.43 2.86
CA ASP A 53 -22.94 4.23 3.14
C ASP A 53 -23.39 2.84 2.67
N PRO A 54 -23.63 1.88 3.58
CA PRO A 54 -24.05 0.52 3.24
C PRO A 54 -25.33 0.45 2.40
N GLU A 55 -26.32 1.30 2.69
CA GLU A 55 -27.61 1.28 1.99
C GLU A 55 -27.43 1.73 0.54
N ARG A 56 -26.70 2.84 0.34
CA ARG A 56 -26.42 3.33 -1.01
C ARG A 56 -25.47 2.42 -1.76
N ALA A 57 -24.51 1.81 -1.09
CA ALA A 57 -23.61 0.83 -1.68
C ALA A 57 -24.35 -0.40 -2.21
N SER A 58 -25.36 -0.88 -1.48
CA SER A 58 -26.20 -2.02 -1.88
C SER A 58 -26.96 -1.78 -3.20
N ALA A 59 -27.26 -0.52 -3.53
CA ALA A 59 -27.94 -0.14 -4.77
C ALA A 59 -26.98 0.00 -5.98
N THR A 60 -25.67 -0.16 -5.77
CA THR A 60 -24.67 -0.12 -6.84
C THR A 60 -24.36 -1.51 -7.38
N ILE A 61 -23.55 -1.59 -8.44
CA ILE A 61 -23.03 -2.87 -8.97
C ILE A 61 -22.21 -3.67 -7.94
N TYR A 62 -21.71 -3.02 -6.90
CA TYR A 62 -20.89 -3.64 -5.87
C TYR A 62 -21.71 -4.37 -4.80
N GLN A 63 -23.02 -4.08 -4.69
CA GLN A 63 -23.97 -4.74 -3.77
C GLN A 63 -23.60 -4.69 -2.28
N GLY A 64 -22.69 -3.78 -1.90
CA GLY A 64 -22.18 -3.63 -0.55
C GLY A 64 -21.02 -2.65 -0.52
N LEU A 65 -20.52 -2.35 0.68
CA LEU A 65 -19.36 -1.49 0.83
C LEU A 65 -18.13 -2.15 0.19
N ILE A 66 -17.33 -1.32 -0.48
CA ILE A 66 -16.00 -1.70 -0.96
C ILE A 66 -14.97 -0.69 -0.46
N ALA A 67 -13.73 -1.13 -0.29
CA ALA A 67 -12.65 -0.22 0.06
C ALA A 67 -12.34 0.75 -1.08
N SER A 68 -11.85 1.94 -0.74
CA SER A 68 -11.33 2.88 -1.72
C SER A 68 -10.09 2.30 -2.40
N GLY A 69 -10.00 2.46 -3.73
CA GLY A 69 -8.78 2.13 -4.47
C GLY A 69 -7.58 2.95 -4.00
N TRP A 70 -7.81 4.19 -3.54
CA TRP A 70 -6.75 5.04 -2.97
C TRP A 70 -6.24 4.52 -1.64
N HIS A 71 -7.12 3.98 -0.78
CA HIS A 71 -6.71 3.33 0.47
C HIS A 71 -5.85 2.10 0.18
N THR A 72 -6.29 1.27 -0.78
CA THR A 72 -5.55 0.08 -1.21
C THR A 72 -4.16 0.45 -1.74
N ALA A 73 -4.05 1.48 -2.58
CA ALA A 73 -2.78 1.97 -3.11
C ALA A 73 -1.86 2.53 -2.01
N ALA A 74 -2.42 3.25 -1.02
CA ALA A 74 -1.67 3.77 0.11
C ALA A 74 -1.10 2.64 0.99
N VAL A 75 -1.90 1.60 1.26
CA VAL A 75 -1.45 0.40 2.00
C VAL A 75 -0.36 -0.32 1.22
N TRP A 76 -0.55 -0.55 -0.09
CA TRP A 76 0.50 -1.15 -0.93
C TRP A 76 1.79 -0.34 -0.88
N MET A 77 1.72 0.99 -0.98
CA MET A 77 2.91 1.84 -0.93
C MET A 77 3.61 1.77 0.43
N ARG A 78 2.87 1.68 1.55
CA ARG A 78 3.44 1.48 2.88
C ARG A 78 4.22 0.16 2.95
N LEU A 79 3.61 -0.93 2.50
CA LEU A 79 4.26 -2.25 2.45
C LEU A 79 5.49 -2.24 1.52
N TYR A 80 5.39 -1.61 0.35
CA TYR A 80 6.50 -1.46 -0.58
C TYR A 80 7.65 -0.65 0.02
N CYS A 81 7.36 0.46 0.70
CA CYS A 81 8.34 1.24 1.46
C CYS A 81 9.07 0.40 2.50
N ASP A 82 8.32 -0.30 3.35
CA ASP A 82 8.88 -1.07 4.46
C ASP A 82 9.74 -2.24 3.97
N HIS A 83 9.28 -2.94 2.93
CA HIS A 83 9.86 -4.21 2.54
C HIS A 83 10.86 -4.11 1.39
N LEU A 84 10.86 -3.01 0.62
CA LEU A 84 11.76 -2.88 -0.54
C LEU A 84 12.31 -1.47 -0.72
N LEU A 85 11.47 -0.47 -0.97
CA LEU A 85 11.92 0.85 -1.45
C LEU A 85 12.85 1.58 -0.47
N LEU A 86 12.61 1.51 0.84
CA LEU A 86 13.49 2.19 1.81
C LEU A 86 14.81 1.44 2.05
N ARG A 87 14.94 0.22 1.52
CA ARG A 87 16.15 -0.62 1.58
C ARG A 87 16.97 -0.53 0.29
N THR A 88 16.56 0.30 -0.68
CA THR A 88 17.30 0.53 -1.93
C THR A 88 18.12 1.83 -1.88
N ALA A 89 19.27 1.82 -2.56
CA ALA A 89 20.11 3.00 -2.82
C ALA A 89 19.72 3.74 -4.09
#